data_AF-A0A0Q5EYS6-F1
#
_entry.id   AF-A0A0Q5EYS6-F1
#
_cell.length_a   1.000
_cell.length_b   1.000
_cell.length_c   1.000
_cell.angle_alpha   90.00
_cell.angle_beta   90.00
_cell.angle_gamma   90.00
#
_symmetry.space_group_name_H-M   'P 1'
#
loop_
_entity.id
_entity.type
_entity.pdbx_description
1 polymer ?
#
loop_
_entity_poly.entity_id
_entity_poly.type
_entity_poly.pdbx_seq_one_letter_code
_entity_poly.pdbx_strand_id
1 'polypeptide(L)'
;MLTRLDAALIEMRRLWSPTTSGRAAEGAASAVDLSSVLVAHLVGEADGSLTVAEVADLLSVAAATASRLCDRAVAGGYLQKAPSRDDARRRTLTLTDAGLDLREHSLAFRRDYLEHLLADWTVDEIASFEGLLTRFAASVSARPPRPKPLHAPEGEHR
;
A
#
# COMPACT_ATOMS: atom_id res chain seq x y z
N MET A 1 13.83 24.06 -8.25
CA MET A 1 13.53 23.59 -6.87
C MET A 1 12.66 22.33 -6.86
N LEU A 2 11.53 22.29 -7.57
CA LEU A 2 10.63 21.11 -7.56
C LEU A 2 11.23 19.83 -8.21
N THR A 3 12.16 19.96 -9.15
CA THR A 3 12.80 18.80 -9.82
C THR A 3 13.61 17.90 -8.88
N ARG A 4 14.26 18.48 -7.85
CA ARG A 4 15.00 17.69 -6.84
C ARG A 4 14.05 16.94 -5.92
N LEU A 5 12.90 17.55 -5.59
CA LEU A 5 11.86 16.91 -4.80
C LEU A 5 11.22 15.74 -5.56
N ASP A 6 10.92 15.93 -6.85
CA ASP A 6 10.38 14.88 -7.72
C ASP A 6 11.32 13.65 -7.80
N ALA A 7 12.61 13.88 -8.04
CA ALA A 7 13.61 12.81 -8.04
C ALA A 7 13.69 12.08 -6.68
N ALA A 8 13.64 12.82 -5.57
CA ALA A 8 13.63 12.23 -4.23
C ALA A 8 12.38 11.38 -3.98
N LEU A 9 11.20 11.79 -4.47
CA LEU A 9 9.97 11.01 -4.36
C LEU A 9 10.04 9.70 -5.17
N ILE A 10 10.65 9.74 -6.36
CA ILE A 10 10.88 8.54 -7.18
C ILE A 10 11.83 7.57 -6.49
N GLU A 11 12.90 8.06 -5.87
CA GLU A 11 13.83 7.22 -5.10
C GLU A 11 13.19 6.68 -3.82
N MET A 12 12.37 7.47 -3.14
CA MET A 12 11.60 7.04 -1.96
C MET A 12 10.58 5.94 -2.29
N ARG A 13 10.14 5.81 -3.54
CA ARG A 13 9.34 4.64 -3.99
C ARG A 13 10.06 3.32 -3.71
N ARG A 14 11.39 3.29 -3.71
CA ARG A 14 12.19 2.08 -3.42
C ARG A 14 12.09 1.63 -1.97
N LEU A 15 11.85 2.56 -1.02
CA LEU A 15 11.58 2.25 0.39
C LEU A 15 10.36 1.34 0.54
N TRP A 16 9.40 1.52 -0.36
CA TRP A 16 8.16 0.75 -0.39
C TRP A 16 8.17 -0.34 -1.45
N SER A 17 9.14 -0.37 -2.37
CA SER A 17 9.18 -1.43 -3.37
C SER A 17 9.67 -2.71 -2.70
N PRO A 18 9.03 -3.87 -2.94
CA PRO A 18 9.62 -5.12 -2.54
C PRO A 18 11.00 -5.17 -3.23
N THR A 19 12.01 -5.60 -2.48
CA THR A 19 13.45 -5.61 -2.82
C THR A 19 13.81 -6.47 -4.04
N THR A 20 12.88 -6.68 -4.98
CA THR A 20 12.97 -7.55 -6.16
C THR A 20 12.91 -6.77 -7.47
N SER A 21 13.31 -5.49 -7.49
CA SER A 21 13.77 -4.88 -8.75
C SER A 21 15.17 -5.40 -9.08
N GLY A 22 15.23 -6.69 -9.40
CA GLY A 22 16.46 -7.42 -9.66
C GLY A 22 16.17 -8.91 -9.82
N ARG A 23 15.60 -9.27 -10.98
CA ARG A 23 15.17 -10.61 -11.42
C ARG A 23 13.77 -10.99 -10.95
N ALA A 24 12.83 -10.94 -11.89
CA ALA A 24 11.83 -11.98 -11.98
C ALA A 24 12.58 -13.32 -12.01
N ALA A 25 12.71 -13.97 -10.86
CA ALA A 25 13.00 -15.39 -10.80
C ALA A 25 11.69 -16.07 -11.19
N GLU A 26 11.66 -16.58 -12.43
CA GLU A 26 10.71 -17.61 -12.82
C GLU A 26 10.67 -18.68 -11.73
N GLY A 27 9.50 -18.86 -11.11
CA GLY A 27 9.23 -19.98 -10.22
C GLY A 27 9.97 -19.96 -8.88
N ALA A 28 9.62 -19.05 -7.97
CA ALA A 28 9.79 -19.28 -6.54
C ALA A 28 8.82 -18.42 -5.72
N ALA A 29 7.89 -19.08 -5.05
CA ALA A 29 7.15 -18.49 -3.94
C ALA A 29 8.15 -18.20 -2.79
N SER A 30 8.50 -16.93 -2.54
CA SER A 30 8.92 -16.40 -1.22
C SER A 30 9.42 -14.94 -1.29
N ALA A 31 8.56 -14.03 -1.70
CA ALA A 31 8.65 -12.64 -1.29
C ALA A 31 7.22 -12.24 -0.95
N VAL A 32 6.94 -11.86 0.29
CA VAL A 32 5.61 -11.35 0.60
C VAL A 32 5.38 -10.16 -0.31
N ASP A 33 4.37 -10.29 -1.16
CA ASP A 33 3.99 -9.25 -2.09
C ASP A 33 3.57 -7.99 -1.31
N LEU A 34 4.22 -6.84 -1.57
CA LEU A 34 4.00 -5.57 -0.86
C LEU A 34 2.52 -5.22 -0.73
N SER A 35 1.76 -5.49 -1.76
CA SER A 35 0.32 -5.23 -1.80
C SER A 35 -0.46 -6.11 -0.83
N SER A 36 -0.01 -7.32 -0.52
CA SER A 36 -0.58 -8.14 0.54
C SER A 36 -0.30 -7.55 1.92
N VAL A 37 0.92 -7.05 2.14
CA VAL A 37 1.29 -6.32 3.38
C VAL A 37 0.45 -5.04 3.53
N LEU A 38 0.26 -4.30 2.45
CA LEU A 38 -0.46 -3.02 2.46
C LEU A 38 -1.97 -3.21 2.71
N VAL A 39 -2.62 -4.21 2.09
CA VAL A 39 -4.03 -4.51 2.40
C VAL A 39 -4.17 -5.08 3.82
N ALA A 40 -3.29 -5.97 4.26
CA ALA A 40 -3.29 -6.47 5.63
C ALA A 40 -3.09 -5.35 6.66
N HIS A 41 -2.21 -4.39 6.36
CA HIS A 41 -2.01 -3.22 7.19
C HIS A 41 -3.28 -2.38 7.32
N LEU A 42 -3.94 -2.04 6.20
CA LEU A 42 -5.19 -1.28 6.21
C LEU A 42 -6.32 -1.97 6.97
N VAL A 43 -6.50 -3.28 6.77
CA VAL A 43 -7.53 -4.05 7.51
C VAL A 43 -7.24 -4.00 9.01
N GLY A 44 -5.97 -4.09 9.41
CA GLY A 44 -5.57 -4.01 10.82
C GLY A 44 -5.75 -2.62 11.46
N GLU A 45 -5.61 -1.53 10.69
CA GLU A 45 -5.89 -0.17 11.18
C GLU A 45 -7.39 0.09 11.38
N ALA A 46 -8.24 -0.62 10.62
CA ALA A 46 -9.70 -0.49 10.68
C ALA A 46 -10.35 -1.52 11.62
N ASP A 47 -9.78 -1.71 12.81
CA ASP A 47 -10.24 -2.66 13.83
C ASP A 47 -10.41 -4.11 13.31
N GLY A 48 -9.62 -4.49 12.30
CA GLY A 48 -9.56 -5.85 11.76
C GLY A 48 -10.59 -6.18 10.68
N SER A 49 -11.35 -5.21 10.16
CA SER A 49 -12.39 -5.46 9.14
C SER A 49 -12.56 -4.32 8.15
N LEU A 50 -12.45 -4.62 6.85
CA LEU A 50 -12.79 -3.68 5.77
C LEU A 50 -13.52 -4.37 4.63
N THR A 51 -14.41 -3.66 3.94
CA THR A 51 -14.92 -4.09 2.64
C THR A 51 -13.91 -3.83 1.52
N VAL A 52 -14.02 -4.57 0.42
CA VAL A 52 -13.18 -4.33 -0.78
C VAL A 52 -13.37 -2.91 -1.33
N ALA A 53 -14.56 -2.32 -1.18
CA ALA A 53 -14.84 -0.95 -1.59
C ALA A 53 -14.07 0.06 -0.71
N GLU A 54 -14.10 -0.11 0.60
CA GLU A 54 -13.35 0.75 1.52
C GLU A 54 -11.84 0.62 1.31
N VAL A 55 -11.33 -0.58 0.99
CA VAL A 55 -9.93 -0.73 0.58
C VAL A 55 -9.61 0.06 -0.69
N ALA A 56 -10.53 0.06 -1.68
CA ALA A 56 -10.35 0.85 -2.90
C ALA A 56 -10.29 2.35 -2.61
N ASP A 57 -11.17 2.83 -1.73
CA ASP A 57 -11.23 4.24 -1.32
C ASP A 57 -9.97 4.65 -0.54
N LEU A 58 -9.56 3.86 0.45
CA LEU A 58 -8.37 4.10 1.27
C LEU A 58 -7.08 4.10 0.43
N LEU A 59 -7.00 3.24 -0.58
CA LEU A 59 -5.86 3.19 -1.50
C LEU A 59 -5.96 4.18 -2.65
N SER A 60 -7.10 4.86 -2.83
CA SER A 60 -7.39 5.72 -3.97
C SER A 60 -7.13 5.02 -5.32
N VAL A 61 -7.54 3.75 -5.43
CA VAL A 61 -7.42 2.94 -6.66
C VAL A 61 -8.78 2.50 -7.18
N ALA A 62 -8.84 2.10 -8.45
CA ALA A 62 -10.05 1.52 -9.02
C ALA A 62 -10.45 0.22 -8.30
N ALA A 63 -11.76 -0.05 -8.19
CA ALA A 63 -12.31 -1.24 -7.53
C ALA A 63 -11.74 -2.57 -8.08
N ALA A 64 -11.50 -2.65 -9.40
CA ALA A 64 -10.89 -3.83 -10.01
C ALA A 64 -9.43 -4.05 -9.53
N THR A 65 -8.67 -2.96 -9.37
CA THR A 65 -7.32 -3.01 -8.80
C THR A 65 -7.39 -3.47 -7.35
N ALA A 66 -8.21 -2.81 -6.52
CA ALA A 66 -8.39 -3.19 -5.12
C ALA A 66 -8.77 -4.67 -4.96
N SER A 67 -9.75 -5.17 -5.74
CA SER A 67 -10.12 -6.58 -5.70
C SER A 67 -8.93 -7.49 -5.98
N ARG A 68 -8.11 -7.19 -7.00
CA ARG A 68 -6.91 -7.98 -7.30
C ARG A 68 -5.87 -7.94 -6.20
N LEU A 69 -5.75 -6.84 -5.46
CA LEU A 69 -4.85 -6.78 -4.29
C LEU A 69 -5.39 -7.67 -3.16
N CYS A 70 -6.68 -7.51 -2.84
CA CYS A 70 -7.34 -8.28 -1.78
C CYS A 70 -7.34 -9.78 -2.09
N ASP A 71 -7.65 -10.18 -3.33
CA ASP A 71 -7.70 -11.59 -3.73
C ASP A 71 -6.33 -12.26 -3.65
N ARG A 72 -5.23 -11.52 -3.87
CA ARG A 72 -3.87 -12.03 -3.64
C ARG A 72 -3.53 -12.17 -2.16
N ALA A 73 -3.92 -11.20 -1.34
CA ALA A 73 -3.74 -11.31 0.11
C ALA A 73 -4.54 -12.48 0.70
N VAL A 74 -5.73 -12.75 0.17
CA VAL A 74 -6.54 -13.94 0.50
C VAL A 74 -5.87 -15.23 0.00
N ALA A 75 -5.40 -15.26 -1.25
CA ALA A 75 -4.70 -16.42 -1.79
C ALA A 75 -3.39 -16.74 -1.03
N GLY A 76 -2.73 -15.72 -0.48
CA GLY A 76 -1.57 -15.86 0.40
C GLY A 76 -1.91 -16.27 1.84
N GLY A 77 -3.20 -16.42 2.19
CA GLY A 77 -3.64 -16.83 3.51
C GLY A 77 -3.61 -15.74 4.58
N TYR A 78 -3.34 -14.48 4.22
CA TYR A 78 -3.22 -13.35 5.16
C TYR A 78 -4.57 -12.70 5.48
N LEU A 79 -5.54 -12.85 4.58
CA LEU A 79 -6.90 -12.35 4.75
C LEU A 79 -7.90 -13.46 4.50
N GLN A 80 -9.06 -13.35 5.12
CA GLN A 80 -10.25 -14.13 4.79
C GLN A 80 -11.34 -13.19 4.27
N LYS A 81 -12.14 -13.68 3.32
CA LYS A 81 -13.18 -12.90 2.63
C LYS A 81 -14.55 -13.54 2.89
N ALA A 82 -15.48 -12.76 3.45
CA ALA A 82 -16.84 -13.21 3.75
C ALA A 82 -17.88 -12.22 3.18
N PRO A 83 -19.14 -12.63 2.96
CA PRO A 83 -20.23 -11.68 2.73
C PRO A 83 -20.31 -10.66 3.87
N SER A 84 -20.52 -9.39 3.55
CA SER A 84 -20.74 -8.37 4.59
C SER A 84 -22.05 -8.66 5.33
N ARG A 85 -22.07 -8.37 6.64
CA ARG A 85 -23.27 -8.54 7.48
C ARG A 85 -24.38 -7.55 7.10
N ASP A 86 -24.02 -6.38 6.57
CA ASP A 86 -24.97 -5.31 6.25
C ASP A 86 -25.48 -5.37 4.80
N ASP A 87 -24.67 -5.90 3.87
CA ASP A 87 -25.08 -6.12 2.47
C ASP A 87 -24.34 -7.34 1.88
N ALA A 88 -25.09 -8.42 1.62
CA ALA A 88 -24.54 -9.67 1.08
C ALA A 88 -23.94 -9.52 -0.34
N ARG A 89 -24.17 -8.41 -1.04
CA ARG A 89 -23.51 -8.08 -2.32
C ARG A 89 -22.08 -7.58 -2.10
N ARG A 90 -21.76 -7.07 -0.91
CA ARG A 90 -20.42 -6.64 -0.52
C ARG A 90 -19.63 -7.81 0.07
N ARG A 91 -18.32 -7.63 0.13
CA ARG A 91 -17.39 -8.60 0.71
C ARG A 91 -16.53 -7.89 1.73
N THR A 92 -16.54 -8.41 2.95
CA THR A 92 -15.70 -7.97 4.06
C THR A 92 -14.46 -8.85 4.11
N LEU A 93 -13.34 -8.21 4.42
CA LEU A 93 -12.02 -8.78 4.60
C LEU A 93 -11.67 -8.68 6.07
N THR A 94 -11.18 -9.77 6.65
CA THR A 94 -10.62 -9.77 8.01
C THR A 94 -9.25 -10.42 8.01
N LEU A 95 -8.42 -10.04 8.97
CA LEU A 95 -7.11 -10.66 9.15
C LEU A 95 -7.25 -12.12 9.60
N THR A 96 -6.32 -12.95 9.12
CA THR A 96 -6.02 -14.26 9.70
C THR A 96 -4.86 -14.10 10.70
N ASP A 97 -4.57 -15.13 11.47
CA ASP A 97 -3.38 -15.16 12.34
C ASP A 97 -2.10 -14.92 11.53
N ALA A 98 -1.96 -15.58 10.37
CA ALA A 98 -0.84 -15.35 9.47
C ALA A 98 -0.77 -13.91 8.94
N GLY A 99 -1.92 -13.25 8.76
CA GLY A 99 -1.99 -11.84 8.37
C GLY A 99 -1.55 -10.89 9.49
N LEU A 100 -1.87 -11.21 10.74
CA LEU A 100 -1.40 -10.49 11.92
C LEU A 100 0.13 -10.62 12.05
N ASP A 101 0.64 -11.85 11.99
CA ASP A 101 2.08 -12.12 12.03
C ASP A 101 2.81 -11.36 10.91
N LEU A 102 2.27 -11.39 9.68
CA LEU A 102 2.85 -10.67 8.57
C LEU A 102 2.96 -9.17 8.83
N ARG A 103 1.91 -8.58 9.41
CA ARG A 103 1.82 -7.15 9.68
C ARG A 103 2.84 -6.74 10.76
N GLU A 104 2.99 -7.54 11.80
CA GLU A 104 3.99 -7.32 12.86
C GLU A 104 5.42 -7.43 12.33
N HIS A 105 5.74 -8.51 11.62
CA HIS A 105 7.07 -8.70 11.02
C HIS A 105 7.41 -7.58 10.04
N SER A 106 6.44 -7.16 9.22
CA SER A 106 6.63 -6.04 8.28
C SER A 106 6.86 -4.72 8.99
N LEU A 107 6.18 -4.48 10.12
CA LEU A 107 6.40 -3.27 10.93
C LEU A 107 7.79 -3.27 11.55
N ALA A 108 8.21 -4.38 12.15
CA ALA A 108 9.54 -4.55 12.72
C ALA A 108 10.63 -4.34 11.67
N PHE A 109 10.50 -4.97 10.50
CA PHE A 109 11.44 -4.81 9.39
C PHE A 109 11.56 -3.36 8.91
N ARG A 110 10.43 -2.65 8.73
CA ARG A 110 10.45 -1.24 8.32
C ARG A 110 11.08 -0.35 9.39
N ARG A 111 10.85 -0.63 10.67
CA ARG A 111 11.45 0.13 11.78
C ARG A 111 12.97 -0.06 11.79
N ASP A 112 13.45 -1.29 11.77
CA ASP A 112 14.88 -1.61 11.73
C ASP A 112 15.58 -0.95 10.54
N TYR A 113 14.95 -1.00 9.36
CA TYR A 113 15.47 -0.34 8.18
C TYR A 113 15.53 1.19 8.30
N LEU A 114 14.50 1.82 8.89
CA LEU A 114 14.51 3.26 9.15
C LEU A 114 15.56 3.66 10.17
N GLU A 115 15.74 2.88 11.25
CA GLU A 115 16.80 3.09 12.24
C GLU A 115 18.18 3.04 11.56
N HIS A 116 18.39 2.11 10.64
CA HIS A 116 19.64 2.03 9.88
C HIS A 116 19.85 3.21 8.93
N LEU A 117 18.80 3.62 8.20
CA LEU A 117 18.87 4.76 7.27
C LEU A 117 19.11 6.10 7.96
N LEU A 118 18.63 6.24 9.19
CA LEU A 118 18.69 7.47 9.99
C LEU A 118 19.80 7.43 11.04
N ALA A 119 20.68 6.43 11.02
CA ALA A 119 21.70 6.21 12.05
C ALA A 119 22.64 7.42 12.23
N ASP A 120 22.93 8.15 11.15
CA ASP A 120 23.81 9.32 11.17
C ASP A 120 23.04 10.65 11.38
N TRP A 121 21.72 10.60 11.57
CA TRP A 121 20.89 11.79 11.74
C TRP A 121 20.78 12.15 13.22
N THR A 122 20.78 13.45 13.50
CA THR A 122 20.49 13.98 14.83
C THR A 122 19.01 13.83 15.17
N VAL A 123 18.69 13.86 16.47
CA VAL A 123 17.30 13.80 16.95
C VAL A 123 16.46 14.95 16.37
N ASP A 124 17.04 16.13 16.21
CA ASP A 124 16.35 17.30 15.64
C ASP A 124 16.08 17.15 14.14
N GLU A 125 16.99 16.52 13.38
CA GLU A 125 16.80 16.21 11.96
C GLU A 125 15.70 15.16 11.77
N ILE A 126 15.70 14.12 12.61
CA ILE A 126 14.64 13.09 12.60
C ILE A 126 13.29 13.73 12.92
N ALA A 127 13.19 14.53 13.98
CA ALA A 127 11.93 15.20 14.37
C ALA A 127 11.43 16.17 13.28
N SER A 128 12.34 16.92 12.66
CA SER A 128 12.01 17.81 11.55
C SER A 128 11.51 17.04 10.33
N PHE A 129 12.17 15.94 9.98
CA PHE A 129 11.79 15.09 8.86
C PHE A 129 10.47 14.39 9.09
N GLU A 130 10.24 13.83 10.28
CA GLU A 130 8.96 13.25 10.68
C GLU A 130 7.81 14.25 10.50
N GLY A 131 7.96 15.47 11.03
CA GLY A 131 6.94 16.51 10.93
C GLY A 131 6.66 16.93 9.49
N LEU A 132 7.70 17.14 8.68
CA LEU A 132 7.56 17.53 7.28
C LEU A 132 6.97 16.40 6.42
N LEU A 133 7.44 15.16 6.60
CA LEU A 133 6.98 14.00 5.85
C LEU A 133 5.54 13.66 6.20
N THR A 134 5.15 13.74 7.48
CA THR A 134 3.76 13.52 7.92
C THR A 134 2.82 14.57 7.32
N ARG A 135 3.20 15.85 7.36
CA ARG A 135 2.42 16.93 6.72
C ARG A 135 2.30 16.75 5.20
N PHE A 136 3.38 16.31 4.56
CA PHE A 136 3.39 16.01 3.13
C PHE A 136 2.47 14.83 2.80
N ALA A 137 2.56 13.73 3.55
CA ALA A 137 1.69 12.56 3.38
C ALA A 137 0.20 12.93 3.55
N ALA A 138 -0.16 13.69 4.59
CA ALA A 138 -1.51 14.19 4.78
C ALA A 138 -1.99 15.05 3.59
N SER A 139 -1.10 15.84 3.00
CA SER A 139 -1.40 16.63 1.80
C SER A 139 -1.66 15.78 0.57
N VAL A 140 -0.97 14.66 0.41
CA VAL A 140 -1.18 13.68 -0.68
C VAL A 140 -2.54 13.00 -0.50
N SER A 141 -2.86 12.53 0.71
CA SER A 141 -4.16 11.92 1.01
C SER A 141 -5.33 12.88 0.79
N ALA A 142 -5.19 14.15 1.18
CA ALA A 142 -6.23 15.16 1.00
C ALA A 142 -6.38 15.63 -0.46
N ARG A 143 -5.34 15.44 -1.29
CA ARG A 143 -5.31 15.88 -2.69
C ARG A 143 -4.70 14.78 -3.57
N PRO A 144 -5.41 13.65 -3.75
CA PRO A 144 -4.88 12.56 -4.54
C PRO A 144 -4.71 13.00 -6.01
N PRO A 145 -3.71 12.45 -6.73
CA PRO A 145 -3.51 12.74 -8.13
C PRO A 145 -4.76 12.32 -8.92
N ARG A 146 -5.30 13.24 -9.73
CA ARG A 146 -6.44 12.92 -10.58
C ARG A 146 -5.98 11.92 -11.65
N PRO A 147 -6.71 10.82 -11.88
CA PRO A 147 -6.39 9.92 -12.97
C PRO A 147 -6.40 10.71 -14.28
N LYS A 148 -5.31 10.62 -15.04
CA LYS A 148 -5.27 11.17 -16.39
C LYS A 148 -6.36 10.45 -17.20
N PRO A 149 -7.27 11.14 -17.88
CA PRO A 149 -8.25 10.47 -18.74
C PRO A 149 -7.49 9.59 -19.72
N LEU A 150 -7.80 8.29 -19.74
CA LEU A 150 -7.39 7.46 -20.86
C LEU A 150 -8.01 8.10 -22.10
N HIS A 151 -7.21 8.35 -23.14
CA HIS A 151 -7.71 8.85 -24.41
C HIS A 151 -8.97 8.06 -24.80
N ALA A 152 -10.12 8.75 -24.86
CA ALA A 152 -11.30 8.15 -25.45
C ALA A 152 -10.91 7.77 -26.90
N PRO A 153 -11.23 6.56 -27.38
CA PRO A 153 -11.03 6.26 -28.79
C PRO A 153 -11.82 7.30 -29.59
N GLU A 154 -11.13 8.01 -30.48
CA GLU A 154 -11.75 8.88 -31.46
C GLU A 154 -12.70 8.02 -32.29
N GLY A 155 -13.98 8.05 -31.93
CA GLY A 155 -15.05 7.38 -32.65
C GLY A 155 -15.19 8.01 -34.02
N GLU A 156 -14.78 7.25 -35.03
CA GLU A 156 -15.11 7.37 -36.44
C GLU A 156 -16.46 8.07 -36.64
N HIS A 157 -16.42 9.30 -37.18
CA HIS A 157 -17.57 9.87 -37.86
C HIS A 157 -17.63 9.26 -39.25
N ARG A 158 -18.63 8.42 -39.47
CA ARG A 158 -19.07 8.01 -40.80
C ARG A 158 -20.54 8.31 -40.98
#